data_AF-A0A413RLD4-F1
#
_entry.id   AF-A0A413RLD4-F1
#
_cell.length_a   1.000
_cell.length_b   1.000
_cell.length_c   1.000
_cell.angle_alpha   90.00
_cell.angle_beta   90.00
_cell.angle_gamma   90.00
#
_symmetry.space_group_name_H-M   'P 1'
#
loop_
_entity.id
_entity.type
_entity.pdbx_description
1 polymer ?
#
loop_
_entity_poly.entity_id
_entity_poly.type
_entity_poly.pdbx_seq_one_letter_code
_entity_poly.pdbx_strand_id
1 'polypeptide(L)'
;MLHDHRVPRPHFDLRLEEGGVLRSWAVPRGLPTTPGRPRLAIAVPDHDLDHLTYTDDTKVIADHGWWELVDRDDRRTVFVLHGSSSTVRYALITTDDGLLLSRTKEQPR
;
A
#
# COMPACT_ATOMS: atom_id res chain seq x y z
N MET A 1 -6.97 0.60 1.88
CA MET A 1 -7.43 -0.77 1.54
C MET A 1 -6.28 -1.64 1.08
N LEU A 2 -6.31 -2.93 1.44
CA LEU A 2 -5.36 -3.94 0.98
C LEU A 2 -6.14 -5.12 0.39
N HIS A 3 -5.89 -5.46 -0.88
CA HIS A 3 -6.45 -6.68 -1.48
C HIS A 3 -5.37 -7.74 -1.66
N ASP A 4 -5.70 -9.00 -1.40
CA ASP A 4 -4.91 -10.16 -1.87
C ASP A 4 -5.45 -10.55 -3.25
N HIS A 5 -4.61 -10.48 -4.26
CA HIS A 5 -4.95 -10.72 -5.66
C HIS A 5 -4.10 -11.87 -6.21
N ARG A 6 -4.76 -12.97 -6.55
CA ARG A 6 -4.09 -14.25 -6.86
C ARG A 6 -3.68 -14.42 -8.33
N VAL A 7 -4.12 -13.54 -9.22
CA VAL A 7 -3.97 -13.67 -10.69
C VAL A 7 -3.45 -12.35 -11.28
N PRO A 8 -2.59 -12.37 -12.34
CA PRO A 8 -1.95 -13.54 -12.94
C PRO A 8 -0.82 -14.13 -12.08
N ARG A 9 -0.31 -13.38 -11.11
CA ARG A 9 0.63 -13.84 -10.09
C ARG A 9 0.16 -13.32 -8.73
N PRO A 10 0.28 -14.09 -7.65
CA PRO A 10 -0.09 -13.61 -6.32
C PRO A 10 0.65 -12.31 -5.95
N HIS A 11 -0.10 -11.29 -5.56
CA HIS A 11 0.38 -10.01 -5.09
C HIS A 11 -0.66 -9.35 -4.18
N PHE A 12 -0.25 -8.28 -3.51
CA PHE A 12 -1.18 -7.43 -2.78
C PHE A 12 -1.39 -6.11 -3.51
N ASP A 13 -2.62 -5.63 -3.59
CA ASP A 13 -2.91 -4.26 -4.03
C ASP A 13 -3.04 -3.35 -2.80
N LEU A 14 -2.11 -2.41 -2.62
CA LEU A 14 -2.23 -1.31 -1.67
C LEU A 14 -2.98 -0.15 -2.33
N ARG A 15 -4.01 0.35 -1.65
CA ARG A 15 -4.87 1.43 -2.15
C ARG A 15 -5.07 2.49 -1.08
N LEU A 16 -4.71 3.73 -1.40
CA LEU A 16 -4.86 4.90 -0.53
C LEU A 16 -5.86 5.85 -1.18
N GLU A 17 -6.91 6.20 -0.44
CA GLU A 17 -7.88 7.21 -0.88
C GLU A 17 -7.26 8.61 -0.80
N GLU A 18 -7.17 9.32 -1.93
CA GLU A 18 -6.65 10.67 -1.99
C GLU A 18 -7.25 11.41 -3.18
N GLY A 19 -7.79 12.62 -2.96
CA GLY A 19 -8.31 13.45 -4.05
C GLY A 19 -9.50 12.84 -4.81
N GLY A 20 -10.32 12.03 -4.14
CA GLY A 20 -11.50 11.39 -4.73
C GLY A 20 -11.23 10.11 -5.52
N VAL A 21 -9.99 9.61 -5.53
CA VAL A 21 -9.60 8.35 -6.18
C VAL A 21 -8.81 7.46 -5.24
N LEU A 22 -8.64 6.20 -5.62
CA LEU A 22 -7.73 5.25 -4.98
C LEU A 22 -6.39 5.22 -5.69
N ARG A 23 -5.41 5.94 -5.15
CA ARG A 23 -4.00 5.79 -5.55
C ARG A 23 -3.56 4.36 -5.25
N SER A 24 -3.09 3.66 -6.26
CA SER A 24 -3.00 2.20 -6.22
C SER A 24 -1.62 1.68 -6.61
N TRP A 25 -1.15 0.67 -5.88
CA TRP A 25 0.11 -0.02 -6.13
C TRP A 25 -0.04 -1.52 -5.96
N ALA A 26 0.49 -2.29 -6.91
CA ALA A 26 0.70 -3.71 -6.73
C ALA A 26 2.02 -3.96 -5.98
N VAL A 27 2.00 -4.83 -4.98
CA VAL A 27 3.12 -5.18 -4.10
C VAL A 27 3.34 -6.71 -4.18
N PRO A 28 4.17 -7.20 -5.12
CA PRO A 28 4.28 -8.64 -5.43
C PRO A 28 4.71 -9.53 -4.27
N ARG A 29 5.40 -8.96 -3.28
CA ARG A 29 5.90 -9.70 -2.09
C ARG A 29 5.22 -9.25 -0.80
N GLY A 30 4.04 -8.65 -0.91
CA GLY A 30 3.25 -8.12 0.20
C GLY A 30 3.89 -6.91 0.88
N LEU A 31 3.15 -6.32 1.81
CA LEU A 31 3.63 -5.20 2.62
C LEU A 31 4.91 -5.62 3.39
N PRO A 32 5.94 -4.78 3.47
CA PRO A 32 7.14 -5.09 4.25
C PRO A 32 6.78 -5.32 5.73
N THR A 33 7.23 -6.44 6.29
CA THR A 33 7.03 -6.77 7.71
C THR A 33 8.23 -6.43 8.58
N THR A 34 9.40 -6.16 8.00
CA THR A 34 10.65 -5.87 8.73
C THR A 34 11.30 -4.59 8.21
N PRO A 35 11.68 -3.65 9.09
CA PRO A 35 12.44 -2.47 8.68
C PRO A 35 13.76 -2.84 8.01
N GLY A 36 14.17 -2.08 7.00
CA GLY A 36 15.38 -2.34 6.23
C GLY A 36 15.25 -3.46 5.18
N ARG A 37 14.05 -4.04 5.01
CA ARG A 37 13.74 -4.99 3.92
C ARG A 37 12.62 -4.43 3.02
N PRO A 38 12.89 -3.39 2.23
CA PRO A 38 11.89 -2.79 1.35
C PRO A 38 11.38 -3.80 0.30
N ARG A 39 10.18 -3.54 -0.21
CA ARG A 39 9.51 -4.34 -1.23
C ARG A 39 9.22 -3.47 -2.44
N LEU A 40 9.33 -4.04 -3.64
CA LEU A 40 8.88 -3.39 -4.87
C LEU A 40 7.40 -3.03 -4.77
N ALA A 41 7.08 -1.79 -5.09
CA ALA A 41 5.73 -1.31 -5.33
C ALA A 41 5.62 -0.88 -6.79
N ILE A 42 4.58 -1.33 -7.47
CA ILE A 42 4.37 -1.03 -8.89
C ILE A 42 3.12 -0.16 -8.96
N ALA A 43 3.27 1.09 -9.40
CA ALA A 43 2.13 1.97 -9.60
C ALA A 43 1.20 1.35 -10.66
N VAL A 44 -0.09 1.33 -10.36
CA VAL A 44 -1.14 0.94 -11.30
C VAL A 44 -2.10 2.13 -11.45
N PRO A 45 -2.94 2.16 -12.50
CA PRO A 45 -3.92 3.24 -12.65
C PRO A 45 -4.74 3.45 -11.39
N ASP A 46 -5.15 4.69 -11.15
CA ASP A 46 -6.07 5.00 -10.08
C ASP A 46 -7.38 4.23 -10.27
N HIS A 47 -8.05 3.92 -9.17
CA HIS A 47 -9.36 3.28 -9.20
C HIS A 47 -10.40 4.17 -8.53
N ASP A 48 -11.65 4.01 -8.94
CA ASP A 48 -12.78 4.68 -8.30
C ASP A 48 -12.99 4.16 -6.88
N LEU A 49 -13.66 4.96 -6.05
CA LEU A 49 -13.91 4.63 -4.63
C LEU A 49 -14.74 3.35 -4.45
N ASP A 50 -15.61 3.02 -5.41
CA ASP A 50 -16.39 1.77 -5.39
C ASP A 50 -15.50 0.52 -5.39
N HIS A 51 -14.24 0.65 -5.84
CA HIS A 51 -13.27 -0.44 -5.79
C HIS A 51 -12.82 -0.78 -4.38
N LEU A 52 -13.12 0.04 -3.36
CA LEU A 52 -12.75 -0.23 -1.96
C LEU A 52 -13.28 -1.58 -1.49
N THR A 53 -14.52 -1.92 -1.84
CA THR A 53 -15.21 -3.13 -1.37
C THR A 53 -15.28 -4.25 -2.42
N TYR A 54 -14.61 -4.06 -3.56
CA TYR A 54 -14.63 -5.02 -4.66
C TYR A 54 -13.95 -6.34 -4.28
N THR A 55 -14.65 -7.46 -4.51
CA THR A 55 -14.10 -8.80 -4.39
C THR A 55 -14.57 -9.68 -5.55
N ASP A 56 -13.76 -10.69 -5.87
CA ASP A 56 -14.10 -11.75 -6.81
C ASP A 56 -13.40 -13.07 -6.42
N ASP A 57 -13.55 -14.10 -7.24
CA ASP A 57 -12.97 -15.43 -7.01
C ASP A 57 -11.44 -15.43 -6.87
N THR A 58 -10.75 -14.37 -7.29
CA THR A 58 -9.29 -14.25 -7.27
C THR A 58 -8.78 -13.09 -6.42
N LYS A 59 -9.67 -12.18 -6.03
CA LYS A 59 -9.35 -10.94 -5.32
C LYS A 59 -10.22 -10.77 -4.10
N VAL A 60 -9.60 -10.73 -2.93
CA VAL A 60 -10.30 -10.57 -1.64
C VAL A 60 -9.70 -9.44 -0.85
N ILE A 61 -10.48 -8.84 0.05
CA ILE A 61 -9.98 -7.83 0.99
C ILE A 61 -9.13 -8.54 2.03
N ALA A 62 -7.84 -8.21 2.06
CA ALA A 62 -6.88 -8.74 3.02
C ALA A 62 -6.84 -7.92 4.31
N ASP A 63 -6.96 -6.59 4.18
CA ASP A 63 -7.07 -5.67 5.31
C ASP A 63 -7.74 -4.37 4.87
N HIS A 64 -8.36 -3.68 5.82
CA HIS A 64 -9.05 -2.42 5.59
C HIS A 64 -8.91 -1.49 6.80
N GLY A 65 -9.17 -0.22 6.57
CA GLY A 65 -9.00 0.82 7.56
C GLY A 65 -8.73 2.16 6.90
N TRP A 66 -8.18 3.10 7.67
CA TRP A 66 -7.87 4.45 7.24
C TRP A 66 -6.36 4.67 7.22
N TRP A 67 -5.94 5.78 6.62
CA TRP A 67 -4.53 6.15 6.55
C TRP A 67 -4.37 7.64 6.82
N GLU A 68 -3.20 8.01 7.32
CA GLU A 68 -2.80 9.41 7.48
C GLU A 68 -1.47 9.67 6.78
N LEU A 69 -1.36 10.85 6.18
CA LEU A 69 -0.12 11.35 5.62
C LEU A 69 0.74 11.92 6.75
N VAL A 70 2.01 11.51 6.81
CA VAL A 70 2.96 12.03 7.80
C VAL A 70 3.92 13.06 7.18
N ASP A 71 4.47 12.75 6.01
CA ASP A 71 5.42 13.61 5.30
C ASP A 71 5.39 13.26 3.81
N ARG A 72 5.66 14.22 2.93
CA ARG A 72 5.79 13.99 1.49
C ARG A 72 6.75 14.98 0.86
N ASP A 73 7.69 14.44 0.10
CA ASP A 73 8.57 15.16 -0.82
C ASP A 73 8.64 14.43 -2.17
N ASP A 74 9.47 14.92 -3.09
CA ASP A 74 9.61 14.35 -4.44
C ASP A 74 10.18 12.92 -4.45
N ARG A 75 10.87 12.51 -3.38
CA ARG A 75 11.54 11.20 -3.26
C ARG A 75 10.80 10.22 -2.36
N ARG A 76 9.91 10.68 -1.48
CA ARG A 76 9.17 9.79 -0.59
C ARG A 76 7.82 10.35 -0.14
N THR A 77 6.88 9.43 0.05
CA THR A 77 5.66 9.66 0.85
C THR A 77 5.72 8.78 2.08
N VAL A 78 5.64 9.38 3.27
CA VAL A 78 5.58 8.68 4.55
C VAL A 78 4.15 8.73 5.08
N PHE A 79 3.61 7.58 5.42
CA PHE A 79 2.22 7.46 5.84
C PHE A 79 2.05 6.36 6.89
N VAL A 80 0.96 6.44 7.65
CA VAL A 80 0.55 5.39 8.58
C VAL A 80 -0.70 4.72 8.04
N LEU A 81 -0.69 3.38 8.07
CA LEU A 81 -1.88 2.57 7.83
C LEU A 81 -2.45 2.16 9.18
N HIS A 82 -3.72 2.49 9.42
CA HIS A 82 -4.49 2.04 10.58
C HIS A 82 -5.42 0.92 10.11
N GLY A 83 -4.86 -0.28 10.02
CA GLY A 83 -5.59 -1.48 9.60
C GLY A 83 -6.48 -2.03 10.72
N SER A 84 -7.20 -3.11 10.41
CA SER A 84 -8.15 -3.74 11.34
C SER A 84 -7.51 -4.28 12.61
N SER A 85 -6.24 -4.72 12.54
CA SER A 85 -5.54 -5.41 13.63
C SER A 85 -4.19 -4.79 13.99
N SER A 86 -3.68 -3.87 13.18
CA SER A 86 -2.39 -3.23 13.43
C SER A 86 -2.32 -1.83 12.83
N THR A 87 -1.54 -0.98 13.48
CA THR A 87 -1.16 0.34 12.98
C THR A 87 0.31 0.30 12.61
N VAL A 88 0.65 0.59 11.36
CA VAL A 88 2.03 0.47 10.85
C VAL A 88 2.40 1.66 9.98
N ARG A 89 3.58 2.23 10.23
CA ARG A 89 4.14 3.32 9.42
C ARG A 89 5.03 2.79 8.30
N TYR A 90 4.81 3.34 7.12
CA TYR A 90 5.49 3.00 5.89
C TYR A 90 6.04 4.26 5.20
N ALA A 91 7.02 4.04 4.32
CA ALA A 91 7.48 5.01 3.35
C ALA A 91 7.41 4.37 1.95
N LEU A 92 6.74 5.04 1.01
CA LEU A 92 6.84 4.78 -0.42
C LEU A 92 7.93 5.68 -0.98
N ILE A 93 8.99 5.09 -1.54
CA ILE A 93 10.23 5.76 -1.92
C ILE A 93 10.39 5.67 -3.44
N THR A 94 10.62 6.81 -4.08
CA THR A 94 10.96 6.91 -5.50
C THR A 94 12.47 6.73 -5.69
N THR A 95 12.83 5.77 -6.53
CA THR A 95 14.19 5.50 -6.98
C THR A 95 14.26 5.60 -8.51
N ASP A 96 15.48 5.56 -9.06
CA ASP A 96 15.69 5.57 -10.51
C ASP A 96 15.12 4.30 -11.18
N ASP A 97 14.97 3.20 -10.42
CA ASP A 97 14.46 1.91 -10.87
C ASP A 97 12.97 1.67 -10.56
N GLY A 98 12.28 2.66 -9.97
CA GLY A 98 10.85 2.57 -9.63
C GLY A 98 10.53 2.88 -8.17
N LEU A 99 9.47 2.27 -7.63
CA LEU A 99 9.00 2.56 -6.27
C LEU A 99 9.33 1.41 -5.31
N LEU A 100 9.79 1.78 -4.12
CA LEU A 100 10.00 0.86 -3.01
C LEU A 100 9.10 1.23 -1.83
N LEU A 101 8.31 0.27 -1.37
CA LEU A 101 7.60 0.37 -0.10
C LEU A 101 8.48 -0.16 1.02
N SER A 102 8.63 0.61 2.09
CA SER A 102 9.49 0.29 3.23
C SER A 102 8.74 0.47 4.54
N ARG A 103 8.82 -0.52 5.45
CA ARG A 103 8.39 -0.34 6.84
C ARG A 103 9.44 0.52 7.55
N THR A 104 9.03 1.62 8.16
CA THR A 104 9.95 2.53 8.84
C THR A 104 10.46 1.93 10.16
N LYS A 105 11.65 2.34 10.62
CA LYS A 105 12.15 1.95 11.96
C LYS A 105 11.32 2.59 13.07
N GLU A 106 11.04 3.88 12.91
CA GLU A 106 10.07 4.59 13.74
C GLU A 106 8.67 4.06 13.41
N GLN A 107 7.92 3.65 14.43
CA GLN A 107 6.54 3.18 14.31
C GLN A 107 5.66 4.01 15.25
N PRO A 108 4.35 4.13 14.96
CA PRO A 108 3.39 4.75 15.86
C PRO A 108 3.39 4.00 17.19
N ARG A 109 3.13 4.71 18.29
CA ARG A 109 3.08 4.13 19.64
C ARG A 109 1.81 3.34 19.87
#